data_AF-A0A1B8CFQ0-F1
#
_entry.id   AF-A0A1B8CFQ0-F1
#
_cell.length_a   1.000
_cell.length_b   1.000
_cell.length_c   1.000
_cell.angle_alpha   90.00
_cell.angle_beta   90.00
_cell.angle_gamma   90.00
#
_symmetry.space_group_name_H-M   'P 1'
#
loop_
_entity.id
_entity.type
_entity.pdbx_description
1 polymer ?
#
loop_
_entity_poly.entity_id
_entity_poly.type
_entity_poly.pdbx_seq_one_letter_code
_entity_poly.pdbx_strand_id
1 'polypeptide(L)'
;MAKTSAVPPADKIFAGKVFVLQGDFGRFPRTHLNIARLIARHGGRVDSTVTDRTTLLVTTIEEFNKRTPAIEKAISLGKARCRIVQWEYVEDSIFTKNGKPRVISVNFHEIQSVLKRQNRLSEAKAIYKKTFIKDANSMKGLADPGLHHVYVDTTAFKYLVVLTRLTKVDQKTRVEKYTLLLFESNASPYTYTVGAKFNRPGTATTYIKEYMVPATFDVAFRQFRKFFKIKTGIEWDCRLDGVGGGEEVFTYMPPARGEPRGVMPKDWREPVVGKPGGGADGERGGA
;
A
#
# COMPACT_ATOMS: atom_id res chain seq x y z
N MET A 1 41.39 33.45 30.21
CA MET A 1 42.02 32.51 29.26
C MET A 1 40.97 32.06 28.25
N ALA A 2 40.98 32.62 27.05
CA ALA A 2 40.04 32.26 26.00
C ALA A 2 40.58 31.05 25.22
N LYS A 3 39.85 29.94 25.21
CA LYS A 3 40.12 28.79 24.33
C LYS A 3 39.52 29.09 22.96
N THR A 4 40.31 29.64 22.06
CA THR A 4 39.97 29.73 20.64
C THR A 4 40.05 28.31 20.06
N SER A 5 38.92 27.65 19.82
CA SER A 5 38.96 26.40 19.03
C SER A 5 39.16 26.77 17.57
N ALA A 6 40.37 26.52 17.07
CA ALA A 6 40.67 26.67 15.66
C ALA A 6 39.73 25.76 14.85
N VAL A 7 39.08 26.33 13.83
CA VAL A 7 38.28 25.56 12.88
C VAL A 7 39.19 24.52 12.23
N PRO A 8 38.85 23.21 12.29
CA PRO A 8 39.68 22.17 11.69
C PRO A 8 39.91 22.44 10.20
N PRO A 9 41.08 22.09 9.64
CA PRO A 9 41.30 22.15 8.20
C PRO A 9 40.16 21.44 7.44
N ALA A 10 39.78 21.93 6.26
CA ALA A 10 38.61 21.46 5.51
C ALA A 10 38.57 19.93 5.30
N ASP A 11 39.73 19.27 5.27
CA ASP A 11 39.83 17.82 5.10
C ASP A 11 39.65 17.02 6.42
N LYS A 12 39.61 17.68 7.58
CA LYS A 12 39.46 17.09 8.92
C LYS A 12 38.01 17.06 9.39
N ILE A 13 37.11 16.62 8.51
CA ILE A 13 35.66 16.62 8.73
C ILE A 13 35.22 15.78 9.94
N PHE A 14 36.00 14.79 10.36
CA PHE A 14 35.71 13.94 11.51
C PHE A 14 36.46 14.34 12.77
N ALA A 15 37.05 15.53 12.82
CA ALA A 15 37.73 16.04 14.02
C ALA A 15 36.83 15.94 15.27
N GLY A 16 37.38 15.36 16.35
CA GLY A 16 36.66 15.17 17.62
C GLY A 16 35.64 14.03 17.63
N LYS A 17 35.51 13.27 16.53
CA LYS A 17 34.64 12.09 16.45
C LYS A 17 35.43 10.82 16.76
N VAL A 18 34.85 9.99 17.63
CA VAL A 18 35.35 8.65 17.96
C VAL A 18 34.38 7.62 17.38
N PHE A 19 34.92 6.75 16.54
CA PHE A 19 34.23 5.72 15.82
C PHE A 19 34.57 4.35 16.40
N VAL A 20 33.61 3.44 16.33
CA VAL A 20 33.85 2.00 16.49
C VAL A 20 33.21 1.31 15.28
N LEU A 21 33.89 0.30 14.74
CA LEU A 21 33.41 -0.49 13.61
C LEU A 21 32.96 -1.86 14.13
N GLN A 22 31.74 -2.29 13.78
CA GLN A 22 31.20 -3.60 14.17
C GLN A 22 30.52 -4.29 12.99
N GLY A 23 30.83 -5.58 12.78
CA GLY A 23 30.24 -6.41 11.73
C GLY A 23 31.16 -6.59 10.52
N ASP A 24 30.73 -7.41 9.57
CA ASP A 24 31.45 -7.61 8.30
C ASP A 24 30.95 -6.61 7.24
N PHE A 25 31.81 -5.69 6.84
CA PHE A 25 31.51 -4.68 5.81
C PHE A 25 31.81 -5.17 4.38
N GLY A 26 32.29 -6.41 4.25
CA GLY A 26 32.59 -7.06 2.98
C GLY A 26 34.05 -6.91 2.54
N ARG A 27 34.26 -7.11 1.24
CA ARG A 27 35.59 -7.11 0.62
C ARG A 27 36.05 -5.69 0.28
N PHE A 28 37.32 -5.57 -0.15
CA PHE A 28 37.90 -4.32 -0.62
C PHE A 28 36.95 -3.59 -1.60
N PRO A 29 36.74 -2.26 -1.46
CA PRO A 29 37.43 -1.35 -0.54
C PRO A 29 36.82 -1.27 0.87
N ARG A 30 35.71 -1.96 1.16
CA ARG A 30 34.94 -1.85 2.41
C ARG A 30 35.46 -2.74 3.56
N THR A 31 36.77 -2.90 3.68
CA THR A 31 37.34 -3.64 4.82
C THR A 31 37.46 -2.74 6.04
N HIS A 32 37.40 -3.32 7.25
CA HIS A 32 37.65 -2.58 8.52
C HIS A 32 38.89 -1.68 8.45
N LEU A 33 39.99 -2.22 7.93
CA LEU A 33 41.25 -1.51 7.80
C LEU A 33 41.13 -0.26 6.92
N ASN A 34 40.47 -0.38 5.77
CA ASN A 34 40.30 0.74 4.84
C ASN A 34 39.36 1.79 5.40
N ILE A 35 38.24 1.37 5.98
CA ILE A 35 37.29 2.27 6.63
C ILE A 35 37.99 3.05 7.74
N ALA A 36 38.77 2.36 8.59
CA ALA A 36 39.52 3.00 9.66
C ALA A 36 40.57 4.00 9.14
N ARG A 37 41.30 3.65 8.07
CA ARG A 37 42.26 4.55 7.41
C ARG A 37 41.58 5.80 6.85
N LEU A 38 40.41 5.66 6.24
CA LEU A 38 39.63 6.79 5.73
C LEU A 38 39.18 7.71 6.86
N ILE A 39 38.63 7.16 7.94
CA ILE A 39 38.22 7.94 9.11
C ILE A 39 39.42 8.71 9.69
N ALA A 40 40.57 8.04 9.86
CA ALA A 40 41.78 8.65 10.40
C ALA A 40 42.34 9.76 9.51
N ARG A 41 42.39 9.54 8.19
CA ARG A 41 42.83 10.56 7.21
C ARG A 41 42.01 11.85 7.37
N HIS A 42 40.71 11.70 7.59
CA HIS A 42 39.76 12.79 7.78
C HIS A 42 39.61 13.27 9.24
N GLY A 43 40.56 12.93 10.12
CA GLY A 43 40.66 13.50 11.47
C GLY A 43 39.82 12.82 12.54
N GLY A 44 39.15 11.72 12.22
CA GLY A 44 38.45 10.89 13.19
C GLY A 44 39.38 9.90 13.88
N ARG A 45 38.94 9.38 15.02
CA ARG A 45 39.63 8.31 15.74
C ARG A 45 38.79 7.04 15.68
N VAL A 46 39.41 5.88 15.47
CA VAL A 46 38.74 4.57 15.55
C VAL A 46 39.27 3.82 16.77
N ASP A 47 38.37 3.45 17.67
CA ASP A 47 38.67 2.59 18.82
C ASP A 47 38.18 1.15 18.55
N SER A 48 38.81 0.18 19.21
CA SER A 48 38.45 -1.24 19.08
C SER A 48 37.19 -1.63 19.86
N THR A 49 36.82 -0.85 20.86
CA THR A 49 35.67 -1.13 21.74
C THR A 49 34.83 0.11 21.98
N VAL A 50 33.53 -0.10 22.22
CA VAL A 50 32.60 0.99 22.56
C VAL A 50 32.88 1.47 23.98
N THR A 51 33.10 2.76 24.13
CA THR A 51 33.37 3.47 25.38
C THR A 51 32.45 4.69 25.51
N ASP A 52 32.44 5.35 26.67
CA ASP A 52 31.59 6.53 26.90
C ASP A 52 32.01 7.76 26.08
N ARG A 53 33.16 7.68 25.41
CA ARG A 53 33.66 8.67 24.45
C ARG A 53 33.26 8.35 23.01
N THR A 54 32.70 7.17 22.75
CA THR A 54 32.26 6.77 21.41
C THR A 54 31.12 7.66 20.94
N THR A 55 31.31 8.29 19.78
CA THR A 55 30.33 9.20 19.17
C THR A 55 29.53 8.52 18.07
N LEU A 56 30.16 7.59 17.36
CA LEU A 56 29.61 6.91 16.20
C LEU A 56 29.95 5.42 16.27
N LEU A 57 28.94 4.58 16.17
CA LEU A 57 29.10 3.16 15.94
C LEU A 57 28.71 2.89 14.50
N VAL A 58 29.67 2.51 13.67
CA VAL A 58 29.43 2.11 12.28
C VAL A 58 29.20 0.61 12.27
N THR A 59 28.07 0.17 11.71
CA THR A 59 27.71 -1.25 11.70
C THR A 59 26.81 -1.63 10.53
N THR A 60 26.68 -2.93 10.28
CA THR A 60 25.74 -3.46 9.28
C THR A 60 24.39 -3.78 9.91
N ILE A 61 23.36 -3.97 9.09
CA ILE A 61 22.02 -4.35 9.57
C ILE A 61 22.09 -5.74 10.22
N GLU A 62 22.83 -6.65 9.59
CA GLU A 62 23.02 -8.03 10.05
C GLU A 62 23.67 -8.05 11.43
N GLU A 63 24.72 -7.26 11.65
CA GLU A 63 25.40 -7.20 12.94
C GLU A 63 24.55 -6.52 14.00
N PHE A 64 23.86 -5.43 13.66
CA PHE A 64 22.95 -4.76 14.58
C PHE A 64 21.84 -5.67 15.08
N ASN A 65 21.30 -6.53 14.21
CA ASN A 65 20.26 -7.48 14.57
C ASN A 65 20.75 -8.59 15.51
N LYS A 66 22.06 -8.90 15.56
CA LYS A 66 22.61 -9.88 16.51
C LYS A 66 22.64 -9.37 17.95
N ARG A 67 22.43 -8.07 18.18
CA ARG A 67 22.43 -7.46 19.53
C ARG A 67 23.69 -7.81 20.35
N THR A 68 24.86 -7.73 19.72
CA THR A 68 26.12 -8.02 20.41
C THR A 68 26.38 -7.01 21.54
N PRO A 69 27.22 -7.32 22.55
CA PRO A 69 27.47 -6.43 23.67
C PRO A 69 27.93 -5.02 23.27
N ALA A 70 28.66 -4.89 22.16
CA ALA A 70 29.06 -3.61 21.60
C ALA A 70 27.87 -2.80 21.07
N ILE A 71 26.92 -3.45 20.39
CA ILE A 71 25.68 -2.83 19.91
C ILE A 71 24.82 -2.40 21.10
N GLU A 72 24.61 -3.28 22.08
CA GLU A 72 23.82 -2.99 23.28
C GLU A 72 24.38 -1.80 24.06
N LYS A 73 25.71 -1.76 24.23
CA LYS A 73 26.38 -0.62 24.87
C LYS A 73 26.20 0.67 24.08
N ALA A 74 26.30 0.64 22.75
CA ALA A 74 26.07 1.83 21.94
C ALA A 74 24.61 2.32 22.03
N ILE A 75 23.64 1.41 22.14
CA ILE A 75 22.23 1.75 22.34
C ILE A 75 22.02 2.38 23.72
N SER A 76 22.62 1.82 24.77
CA SER A 76 22.45 2.32 26.14
C SER A 76 23.05 3.72 26.34
N LEU A 77 24.09 4.08 25.60
CA LEU A 77 24.63 5.46 25.58
C LEU A 77 23.62 6.48 25.00
N GLY A 78 22.66 6.03 24.19
CA GLY A 78 21.62 6.86 23.61
C GLY A 78 22.11 7.78 22.48
N LYS A 79 21.16 8.28 21.68
CA LYS A 79 21.43 9.05 20.45
C LYS A 79 22.16 10.38 20.67
N ALA A 80 22.06 10.95 21.86
CA ALA A 80 22.76 12.18 22.23
C ALA A 80 24.28 11.94 22.36
N ARG A 81 24.69 10.72 22.72
CA ARG A 81 26.10 10.34 22.88
C ARG A 81 26.63 9.55 21.69
N CYS A 82 25.98 8.44 21.34
CA CYS A 82 26.43 7.52 20.32
C CYS A 82 25.35 7.34 19.25
N ARG A 83 25.69 7.70 18.01
CA ARG A 83 24.83 7.47 16.83
C ARG A 83 25.25 6.16 16.17
N ILE A 84 24.29 5.27 15.94
CA ILE A 84 24.52 3.98 15.26
C ILE A 84 24.16 4.14 13.79
N VAL A 85 25.14 4.01 12.90
CA VAL A 85 25.02 4.32 11.47
C VAL A 85 25.59 3.19 10.61
N GLN A 86 25.21 3.15 9.33
CA GLN A 86 25.88 2.29 8.35
C GLN A 86 27.15 2.95 7.79
N TRP A 87 28.00 2.14 7.15
CA TRP A 87 29.24 2.58 6.51
C TRP A 87 29.05 3.74 5.53
N GLU A 88 27.91 3.77 4.83
CA GLU A 88 27.55 4.79 3.86
C GLU A 88 27.59 6.20 4.46
N TYR A 89 27.42 6.36 5.77
CA TYR A 89 27.64 7.65 6.43
C TYR A 89 29.07 8.17 6.24
N VAL A 90 30.06 7.29 6.40
CA VAL A 90 31.48 7.63 6.23
C VAL A 90 31.78 7.87 4.76
N GLU A 91 31.28 7.00 3.88
CA GLU A 91 31.42 7.10 2.42
C GLU A 91 30.88 8.43 1.90
N ASP A 92 29.61 8.73 2.19
CA ASP A 92 28.91 9.92 1.68
C ASP A 92 29.39 11.23 2.33
N SER A 93 30.01 11.16 3.53
CA SER A 93 30.67 12.31 4.13
C SER A 93 31.97 12.67 3.40
N ILE A 94 32.70 11.68 2.90
CA ILE A 94 33.98 11.89 2.22
C ILE A 94 33.74 12.19 0.73
N PHE A 95 32.97 11.32 0.06
CA PHE A 95 32.73 11.35 -1.38
C PHE A 95 31.42 12.06 -1.71
N THR A 96 31.34 13.32 -1.31
CA THR A 96 30.14 14.12 -1.59
C THR A 96 30.00 14.39 -3.10
N LYS A 97 28.77 14.66 -3.56
CA LYS A 97 28.48 14.99 -4.97
C LYS A 97 29.28 16.19 -5.51
N ASN A 98 29.69 17.10 -4.62
CA ASN A 98 30.44 18.31 -4.99
C ASN A 98 31.96 18.12 -4.88
N GLY A 99 32.42 16.89 -4.62
CA GLY A 99 33.84 16.52 -4.49
C GLY A 99 34.54 17.03 -3.22
N LYS A 100 33.84 17.79 -2.36
CA LYS A 100 34.39 18.35 -1.12
C LYS A 100 33.90 17.54 0.08
N PRO A 101 34.79 16.91 0.87
CA PRO A 101 34.40 16.22 2.08
C PRO A 101 33.65 17.15 3.05
N ARG A 102 32.57 16.67 3.67
CA ARG A 102 31.86 17.37 4.74
C ARG A 102 31.09 16.41 5.63
N VAL A 103 30.86 16.78 6.88
CA VAL A 103 29.95 16.04 7.75
C VAL A 103 28.52 16.15 7.21
N ILE A 104 27.92 15.03 6.81
CA ILE A 104 26.51 14.98 6.43
C ILE A 104 25.61 14.71 7.64
N SER A 105 24.30 14.86 7.45
CA SER A 105 23.34 14.48 8.48
C SER A 105 23.36 12.97 8.70
N VAL A 106 23.64 12.56 9.93
CA VAL A 106 23.58 11.16 10.41
C VAL A 106 22.18 10.54 10.27
N ASN A 107 21.11 11.34 10.21
CA ASN A 107 19.73 10.84 10.27
C ASN A 107 19.38 9.85 9.14
N PHE A 108 19.92 10.06 7.93
CA PHE A 108 19.62 9.22 6.77
C PHE A 108 20.33 7.86 6.82
N HIS A 109 21.49 7.81 7.46
CA HIS A 109 22.33 6.61 7.59
C HIS A 109 22.19 5.93 8.95
N GLU A 110 21.43 6.52 9.87
CA GLU A 110 21.12 5.92 11.16
C GLU A 110 20.37 4.61 10.95
N ILE A 111 20.84 3.55 11.62
CA ILE A 111 20.38 2.19 11.34
C ILE A 111 18.86 2.03 11.48
N GLN A 112 18.27 2.72 12.45
CA GLN A 112 16.82 2.74 12.68
C GLN A 112 16.05 3.40 11.52
N SER A 113 16.58 4.49 10.96
CA SER A 113 15.99 5.17 9.79
C SER A 113 16.08 4.28 8.54
N VAL A 114 17.21 3.59 8.37
CA VAL A 114 17.42 2.63 7.29
C VAL A 114 16.41 1.49 7.38
N LEU A 115 16.27 0.86 8.56
CA LEU A 115 15.31 -0.21 8.79
C LEU A 115 13.87 0.24 8.52
N LYS A 116 13.47 1.41 9.03
CA LYS A 116 12.14 1.97 8.78
C LYS A 116 11.86 2.16 7.28
N ARG A 117 12.85 2.63 6.52
CA ARG A 117 12.74 2.80 5.07
C ARG A 117 12.63 1.46 4.33
N GLN A 118 13.42 0.46 4.72
CA GLN A 118 13.32 -0.88 4.14
C GLN A 118 11.94 -1.52 4.40
N ASN A 119 11.41 -1.38 5.61
CA ASN A 119 10.08 -1.90 5.96
C ASN A 119 8.96 -1.23 5.16
N ARG A 120 9.00 0.10 4.99
CA ARG A 120 8.02 0.81 4.15
C ARG A 120 8.02 0.31 2.70
N LEU A 121 9.21 0.05 2.15
CA LEU A 121 9.34 -0.48 0.79
C LEU A 121 8.84 -1.92 0.68
N SER A 122 9.08 -2.77 1.68
CA SER A 122 8.57 -4.14 1.68
C SER A 122 7.05 -4.18 1.84
N GLU A 123 6.48 -3.35 2.72
CA GLU A 123 5.03 -3.17 2.89
C GLU A 123 4.37 -2.70 1.59
N ALA A 124 4.91 -1.66 0.94
CA ALA A 124 4.40 -1.17 -0.33
C ALA A 124 4.42 -2.25 -1.42
N LYS A 125 5.51 -3.03 -1.52
CA LYS A 125 5.60 -4.17 -2.45
C LYS A 125 4.58 -5.26 -2.12
N ALA A 126 4.37 -5.56 -0.85
CA ALA A 126 3.40 -6.56 -0.41
C ALA A 126 1.96 -6.13 -0.74
N ILE A 127 1.63 -4.85 -0.52
CA ILE A 127 0.34 -4.25 -0.88
C ILE A 127 0.14 -4.34 -2.39
N TYR A 128 1.11 -3.89 -3.18
CA TYR A 128 1.05 -3.96 -4.65
C TYR A 128 0.80 -5.40 -5.14
N LYS A 129 1.57 -6.38 -4.63
CA LYS A 129 1.41 -7.80 -4.97
C LYS A 129 0.02 -8.30 -4.59
N LYS A 130 -0.49 -7.96 -3.40
CA LYS A 130 -1.83 -8.35 -2.94
C LYS A 130 -2.93 -7.78 -3.83
N THR A 131 -2.85 -6.49 -4.17
CA THR A 131 -3.83 -5.83 -5.05
C THR A 131 -3.80 -6.42 -6.45
N PHE A 132 -2.61 -6.63 -7.03
CA PHE A 132 -2.44 -7.25 -8.34
C PHE A 132 -3.06 -8.67 -8.38
N ILE A 133 -2.80 -9.49 -7.36
CA ILE A 133 -3.39 -10.84 -7.26
C ILE A 133 -4.92 -10.76 -7.11
N LYS A 134 -5.45 -9.84 -6.31
CA LYS A 134 -6.90 -9.64 -6.14
C LYS A 134 -7.57 -9.29 -7.47
N ASP A 135 -6.97 -8.40 -8.24
CA ASP A 135 -7.48 -7.96 -9.52
C ASP A 135 -7.40 -9.08 -10.57
N ALA A 136 -6.24 -9.75 -10.67
CA ALA A 136 -6.08 -10.93 -11.53
C ALA A 136 -7.10 -12.03 -11.21
N ASN A 137 -7.35 -12.32 -9.92
CA ASN A 137 -8.36 -13.30 -9.51
C ASN A 137 -9.79 -12.85 -9.86
N SER A 138 -10.06 -11.55 -9.76
CA SER A 138 -11.35 -10.97 -10.15
C SER A 138 -11.62 -11.11 -11.64
N MET A 139 -10.58 -11.15 -12.48
CA MET A 139 -10.65 -11.28 -13.95
C MET A 139 -10.51 -12.72 -14.45
N LYS A 140 -10.00 -13.64 -13.62
CA LYS A 140 -9.74 -15.05 -13.96
C LYS A 140 -10.89 -15.67 -14.78
N GLY A 141 -10.56 -16.27 -15.92
CA GLY A 141 -11.51 -16.94 -16.79
C GLY A 141 -12.28 -16.01 -17.74
N LEU A 142 -12.21 -14.68 -17.56
CA LEU A 142 -12.83 -13.69 -18.44
C LEU A 142 -11.79 -12.96 -19.29
N ALA A 143 -10.84 -12.26 -18.66
CA ALA A 143 -9.87 -11.42 -19.34
C ALA A 143 -8.45 -11.60 -18.77
N ASP A 144 -7.45 -11.32 -19.60
CA ASP A 144 -6.03 -11.35 -19.20
C ASP A 144 -5.67 -10.03 -18.45
N PRO A 145 -5.21 -10.09 -17.19
CA PRO A 145 -4.81 -8.92 -16.42
C PRO A 145 -3.56 -8.19 -16.96
N GLY A 146 -2.79 -8.80 -17.86
CA GLY A 146 -1.71 -8.14 -18.59
C GLY A 146 -2.21 -7.28 -19.76
N LEU A 147 -3.37 -7.61 -20.32
CA LEU A 147 -3.95 -6.93 -21.48
C LEU A 147 -5.12 -6.01 -21.13
N HIS A 148 -5.76 -6.24 -20.00
CA HIS A 148 -6.94 -5.52 -19.56
C HIS A 148 -6.88 -5.20 -18.08
N HIS A 149 -7.69 -4.26 -17.64
CA HIS A 149 -8.01 -4.03 -16.24
C HIS A 149 -9.51 -3.75 -16.10
N VAL A 150 -10.03 -3.80 -14.88
CA VAL A 150 -11.43 -3.40 -14.62
C VAL A 150 -11.52 -1.88 -14.75
N TYR A 151 -12.45 -1.39 -15.55
CA TYR A 151 -12.67 0.02 -15.76
C TYR A 151 -12.98 0.74 -14.44
N VAL A 152 -12.36 1.89 -14.26
CA VAL A 152 -12.56 2.80 -13.13
C VAL A 152 -12.99 4.14 -13.70
N ASP A 153 -14.16 4.65 -13.28
CA ASP A 153 -14.60 5.96 -13.76
C ASP A 153 -13.89 7.12 -13.04
N THR A 154 -14.24 8.33 -13.44
CA THR A 154 -13.71 9.58 -12.89
C THR A 154 -14.03 9.79 -11.41
N THR A 155 -14.92 9.01 -10.81
CA THR A 155 -15.23 9.03 -9.37
C THR A 155 -14.39 8.04 -8.56
N ALA A 156 -13.44 7.35 -9.23
CA ALA A 156 -12.69 6.22 -8.70
C ALA A 156 -13.56 4.97 -8.41
N PHE A 157 -14.75 4.87 -9.00
CA PHE A 157 -15.59 3.69 -8.88
C PHE A 157 -15.16 2.59 -9.83
N LYS A 158 -14.86 1.43 -9.26
CA LYS A 158 -14.47 0.23 -10.00
C LYS A 158 -15.71 -0.53 -10.46
N TYR A 159 -15.84 -0.77 -11.77
CA TYR A 159 -16.94 -1.51 -12.36
C TYR A 159 -16.78 -3.03 -12.20
N LEU A 160 -16.67 -3.46 -10.95
CA LEU A 160 -16.75 -4.84 -10.47
C LEU A 160 -17.98 -4.92 -9.58
N VAL A 161 -19.12 -5.21 -10.20
CA VAL A 161 -20.44 -5.17 -9.56
C VAL A 161 -20.85 -6.56 -9.12
N VAL A 162 -21.28 -6.67 -7.86
CA VAL A 162 -21.76 -7.91 -7.29
C VAL A 162 -23.29 -7.88 -7.20
N LEU A 163 -23.92 -8.89 -7.80
CA LEU A 163 -25.35 -9.13 -7.68
C LEU A 163 -25.56 -10.45 -6.94
N THR A 164 -26.41 -10.47 -5.94
CA THR A 164 -26.68 -11.65 -5.12
C THR A 164 -28.16 -11.99 -5.09
N ARG A 165 -28.47 -13.28 -5.10
CA ARG A 165 -29.83 -13.79 -4.90
C ARG A 165 -29.80 -14.86 -3.80
N LEU A 166 -30.78 -14.79 -2.91
CA LEU A 166 -31.00 -15.79 -1.86
C LEU A 166 -32.21 -16.63 -2.25
N THR A 167 -32.00 -17.92 -2.50
CA THR A 167 -33.08 -18.87 -2.78
C THR A 167 -33.17 -19.88 -1.64
N LYS A 168 -34.39 -20.19 -1.17
CA LYS A 168 -34.62 -21.27 -0.21
C LYS A 168 -35.06 -22.52 -0.96
N VAL A 169 -34.25 -23.58 -0.90
CA VAL A 169 -34.58 -24.88 -1.48
C VAL A 169 -34.38 -25.92 -0.39
N ASP A 170 -35.41 -26.71 -0.09
CA ASP A 170 -35.38 -27.77 0.94
C ASP A 170 -34.90 -27.30 2.32
N GLN A 171 -35.43 -26.17 2.81
CA GLN A 171 -35.04 -25.51 4.07
C GLN A 171 -33.57 -25.05 4.13
N LYS A 172 -32.80 -25.17 3.04
CA LYS A 172 -31.43 -24.65 2.93
C LYS A 172 -31.39 -23.37 2.11
N THR A 173 -30.83 -22.32 2.68
CA THR A 173 -30.56 -21.07 1.97
C THR A 173 -29.36 -21.26 1.03
N ARG A 174 -29.58 -21.05 -0.26
CA ARG A 174 -28.53 -21.02 -1.28
C ARG A 174 -28.29 -19.57 -1.69
N VAL A 175 -27.02 -19.20 -1.78
CA VAL A 175 -26.59 -17.88 -2.25
C VAL A 175 -26.04 -18.03 -3.66
N GLU A 176 -26.71 -17.41 -4.62
CA GLU A 176 -26.20 -17.29 -5.98
C GLU A 176 -25.62 -15.91 -6.20
N LYS A 177 -24.55 -15.84 -6.99
CA LYS A 177 -23.79 -14.61 -7.17
C LYS A 177 -23.37 -14.41 -8.62
N TYR A 178 -23.73 -13.26 -9.17
CA TYR A 178 -23.07 -12.70 -10.34
C TYR A 178 -21.99 -11.70 -9.90
N THR A 179 -20.81 -11.80 -10.48
CA THR A 179 -19.83 -10.71 -10.53
C THR A 179 -19.80 -10.19 -11.95
N LEU A 180 -20.39 -9.02 -12.20
CA LEU A 180 -20.41 -8.33 -13.48
C LEU A 180 -19.23 -7.36 -13.57
N LEU A 181 -18.48 -7.39 -14.67
CA LEU A 181 -17.28 -6.58 -14.86
C LEU A 181 -17.34 -5.83 -16.20
N LEU A 182 -16.95 -4.57 -16.17
CA LEU A 182 -16.58 -3.79 -17.36
C LEU A 182 -15.05 -3.69 -17.40
N PHE A 183 -14.45 -4.15 -18.49
CA PHE A 183 -13.00 -4.11 -18.71
C PHE A 183 -12.63 -2.97 -19.65
N GLU A 184 -11.45 -2.40 -19.41
CA GLU A 184 -10.74 -1.49 -20.33
C GLU A 184 -9.42 -2.18 -20.74
N SER A 185 -9.06 -2.10 -22.02
CA SER A 185 -7.77 -2.60 -22.51
C SER A 185 -6.62 -1.72 -22.07
N ASN A 186 -5.44 -2.28 -21.86
CA ASN A 186 -4.23 -1.51 -21.54
C ASN A 186 -3.60 -0.83 -22.78
N ALA A 187 -4.13 -1.10 -23.98
CA ALA A 187 -3.68 -0.49 -25.23
C ALA A 187 -4.26 0.92 -25.44
N SER A 188 -3.61 1.71 -26.30
CA SER A 188 -4.13 2.98 -26.80
C SER A 188 -4.36 2.87 -28.31
N PRO A 189 -5.57 3.19 -28.84
CA PRO A 189 -6.76 3.63 -28.11
C PRO A 189 -7.38 2.52 -27.24
N TYR A 190 -8.09 2.92 -26.19
CA TYR A 190 -8.76 1.99 -25.28
C TYR A 190 -9.96 1.32 -25.96
N THR A 191 -10.15 0.03 -25.66
CA THR A 191 -11.35 -0.75 -26.00
C THR A 191 -11.97 -1.31 -24.73
N TYR A 192 -13.28 -1.52 -24.77
CA TYR A 192 -14.07 -1.92 -23.60
C TYR A 192 -14.84 -3.21 -23.87
N THR A 193 -14.96 -4.06 -22.86
CA THR A 193 -15.71 -5.33 -22.94
C THR A 193 -16.46 -5.63 -21.64
N VAL A 194 -17.55 -6.39 -21.71
CA VAL A 194 -18.34 -6.78 -20.53
C VAL A 194 -18.34 -8.28 -20.36
N GLY A 195 -18.06 -8.75 -19.15
CA GLY A 195 -18.13 -10.16 -18.80
C GLY A 195 -18.73 -10.37 -17.43
N ALA A 196 -19.24 -11.57 -17.15
CA ALA A 196 -19.75 -11.90 -15.83
C ALA A 196 -19.32 -13.28 -15.36
N LYS A 197 -19.15 -13.44 -14.04
CA LYS A 197 -18.95 -14.73 -13.38
C LYS A 197 -20.20 -15.09 -12.63
N PHE A 198 -20.72 -16.29 -12.83
CA PHE A 198 -21.84 -16.82 -12.08
C PHE A 198 -21.37 -17.94 -11.16
N ASN A 199 -21.69 -17.82 -9.87
CA ASN A 199 -21.36 -18.80 -8.84
C ASN A 199 -22.63 -19.24 -8.14
N ARG A 200 -22.79 -20.55 -7.95
CA ARG A 200 -23.86 -21.14 -7.15
C ARG A 200 -23.36 -22.38 -6.40
N PRO A 201 -23.96 -22.72 -5.25
CA PRO A 201 -23.49 -23.85 -4.45
C PRO A 201 -23.53 -25.16 -5.22
N GLY A 202 -22.48 -25.98 -5.08
CA GLY A 202 -22.40 -27.31 -5.70
C GLY A 202 -22.20 -27.32 -7.22
N THR A 203 -21.89 -26.19 -7.85
CA THR A 203 -21.57 -26.12 -9.30
C THR A 203 -20.29 -25.33 -9.54
N ALA A 204 -19.54 -25.68 -10.59
CA ALA A 204 -18.42 -24.89 -11.07
C ALA A 204 -18.85 -23.48 -11.50
N THR A 205 -17.95 -22.51 -11.36
CA THR A 205 -18.17 -21.12 -11.82
C THR A 205 -18.44 -21.10 -13.32
N THR A 206 -19.52 -20.47 -13.74
CA THR A 206 -19.83 -20.23 -15.14
C THR A 206 -19.33 -18.84 -15.55
N TYR A 207 -18.70 -18.76 -16.72
CA TYR A 207 -18.19 -17.50 -17.27
C TYR A 207 -19.05 -17.07 -18.44
N ILE A 208 -19.73 -15.92 -18.30
CA ILE A 208 -20.55 -15.33 -19.34
C ILE A 208 -19.67 -14.41 -20.18
N LYS A 209 -19.44 -14.83 -21.43
CA LYS A 209 -18.57 -14.16 -22.40
C LYS A 209 -19.30 -13.60 -23.61
N GLU A 210 -20.63 -13.77 -23.67
CA GLU A 210 -21.47 -13.34 -24.81
C GLU A 210 -21.30 -11.85 -25.15
N TYR A 211 -21.00 -11.02 -24.15
CA TYR A 211 -20.82 -9.57 -24.28
C TYR A 211 -19.35 -9.13 -24.34
N MET A 212 -18.40 -10.07 -24.43
CA MET A 212 -16.96 -9.81 -24.47
C MET A 212 -16.47 -9.54 -25.89
N VAL A 213 -17.07 -8.54 -26.54
CA VAL A 213 -16.64 -8.04 -27.85
C VAL A 213 -16.02 -6.65 -27.65
N PRO A 214 -14.75 -6.44 -28.03
CA PRO A 214 -14.10 -5.12 -27.92
C PRO A 214 -14.92 -4.05 -28.64
N ALA A 215 -15.26 -2.98 -27.91
CA ALA A 215 -16.07 -1.88 -28.45
C ALA A 215 -15.68 -0.54 -27.80
N THR A 216 -16.30 0.53 -28.28
CA THR A 216 -16.26 1.84 -27.60
C THR A 216 -16.95 1.78 -26.24
N PHE A 217 -16.62 2.73 -25.36
CA PHE A 217 -17.17 2.77 -24.00
C PHE A 217 -18.70 2.78 -23.99
N ASP A 218 -19.35 3.59 -24.83
CA ASP A 218 -20.81 3.73 -24.87
C ASP A 218 -21.51 2.42 -25.26
N VAL A 219 -20.92 1.64 -26.17
CA VAL A 219 -21.46 0.35 -26.61
C VAL A 219 -21.30 -0.68 -25.49
N ALA A 220 -20.11 -0.80 -24.92
CA ALA A 220 -19.84 -1.73 -23.82
C ALA A 220 -20.71 -1.39 -22.59
N PHE A 221 -20.83 -0.10 -22.25
CA PHE A 221 -21.62 0.35 -21.12
C PHE A 221 -23.13 0.14 -21.33
N ARG A 222 -23.64 0.24 -22.57
CA ARG A 222 -25.01 -0.20 -22.89
C ARG A 222 -25.22 -1.69 -22.62
N GLN A 223 -24.27 -2.54 -22.99
CA GLN A 223 -24.35 -3.98 -22.68
C GLN A 223 -24.28 -4.25 -21.18
N PHE A 224 -23.43 -3.53 -20.45
CA PHE A 224 -23.35 -3.59 -18.99
C PHE A 224 -24.70 -3.28 -18.34
N ARG A 225 -25.32 -2.15 -18.70
CA ARG A 225 -26.63 -1.73 -18.17
C ARG A 225 -27.73 -2.71 -18.54
N LYS A 226 -27.72 -3.22 -19.77
CA LYS A 226 -28.65 -4.26 -20.23
C LYS A 226 -28.54 -5.53 -19.38
N PHE A 227 -27.32 -6.04 -19.16
CA PHE A 227 -27.11 -7.22 -18.32
C PHE A 227 -27.59 -6.97 -16.89
N PHE A 228 -27.22 -5.83 -16.29
CA PHE A 228 -27.64 -5.45 -14.95
C PHE A 228 -29.17 -5.48 -14.85
N LYS A 229 -29.87 -4.75 -15.74
CA LYS A 229 -31.33 -4.69 -15.76
C LYS A 229 -31.98 -6.06 -15.94
N ILE A 230 -31.44 -6.92 -16.81
CA ILE A 230 -31.98 -8.28 -17.00
C ILE A 230 -31.91 -9.10 -15.70
N LYS A 231 -30.86 -8.92 -14.88
CA LYS A 231 -30.67 -9.70 -13.65
C LYS A 231 -31.37 -9.09 -12.44
N THR A 232 -31.45 -7.77 -12.36
CA THR A 232 -31.98 -7.06 -11.20
C THR A 232 -33.38 -6.50 -11.39
N GLY A 233 -33.84 -6.34 -12.64
CA GLY A 233 -35.07 -5.61 -12.96
C GLY A 233 -34.96 -4.09 -12.84
N ILE A 234 -33.81 -3.56 -12.43
CA ILE A 234 -33.61 -2.15 -12.09
C ILE A 234 -32.67 -1.52 -13.12
N GLU A 235 -32.99 -0.30 -13.55
CA GLU A 235 -32.05 0.49 -14.37
C GLU A 235 -30.78 0.81 -13.59
N TRP A 236 -29.63 0.82 -14.25
CA TRP A 236 -28.35 1.11 -13.59
C TRP A 236 -28.35 2.46 -12.86
N ASP A 237 -29.01 3.47 -13.43
CA ASP A 237 -29.07 4.81 -12.83
C ASP A 237 -29.95 4.84 -11.57
N CYS A 238 -30.84 3.86 -11.40
CA CYS A 238 -31.71 3.66 -10.23
C CYS A 238 -31.16 2.62 -9.24
N ARG A 239 -29.92 2.13 -9.44
CA ARG A 239 -29.34 1.01 -8.67
C ARG A 239 -29.28 1.23 -7.15
N LEU A 240 -29.40 2.48 -6.69
CA LEU A 240 -29.34 2.84 -5.27
C LEU A 240 -30.70 3.19 -4.66
N ASP A 241 -31.78 3.15 -5.45
CA ASP A 241 -33.10 3.64 -5.03
C ASP A 241 -33.85 2.66 -4.10
N GLY A 242 -33.19 1.58 -3.67
CA GLY A 242 -33.68 0.71 -2.60
C GLY A 242 -34.81 -0.26 -2.99
N VAL A 243 -35.06 -0.47 -4.28
CA VAL A 243 -36.14 -1.34 -4.75
C VAL A 243 -35.59 -2.68 -5.23
N GLY A 244 -36.23 -3.81 -4.90
CA GLY A 244 -35.99 -5.10 -5.56
C GLY A 244 -35.53 -6.22 -4.64
N GLY A 245 -36.32 -6.53 -3.61
CA GLY A 245 -36.20 -7.75 -2.82
C GLY A 245 -37.43 -8.65 -3.04
N GLY A 246 -37.35 -9.53 -4.03
CA GLY A 246 -38.21 -10.71 -4.15
C GLY A 246 -37.34 -11.95 -4.12
N GLU A 247 -37.87 -13.10 -3.69
CA GLU A 247 -37.09 -14.35 -3.56
C GLU A 247 -36.45 -14.82 -4.89
N GLU A 248 -36.91 -14.28 -6.03
CA GLU A 248 -36.52 -14.68 -7.39
C GLU A 248 -35.51 -13.74 -8.09
N VAL A 249 -35.28 -12.51 -7.61
CA VAL A 249 -34.52 -11.46 -8.34
C VAL A 249 -33.15 -11.21 -7.72
N PHE A 250 -32.12 -10.91 -8.54
CA PHE A 250 -30.80 -10.57 -8.01
C PHE A 250 -30.77 -9.12 -7.51
N THR A 251 -30.24 -8.92 -6.31
CA THR A 251 -30.07 -7.59 -5.71
C THR A 251 -28.63 -7.11 -5.88
N TYR A 252 -28.46 -5.83 -6.22
CA TYR A 252 -27.16 -5.18 -6.26
C TYR A 252 -26.65 -4.90 -4.84
N MET A 253 -25.38 -5.25 -4.60
CA MET A 253 -24.69 -4.92 -3.36
C MET A 253 -23.83 -3.66 -3.57
N PRO A 254 -24.26 -2.48 -3.10
CA PRO A 254 -23.46 -1.26 -3.24
C PRO A 254 -22.17 -1.34 -2.40
N PRO A 255 -21.12 -0.59 -2.79
CA PRO A 255 -19.92 -0.39 -1.99
C PRO A 255 -20.23 0.13 -0.58
N ALA A 256 -19.30 -0.07 0.35
CA ALA A 256 -19.48 0.34 1.73
C ALA A 256 -19.67 1.87 1.85
N ARG A 257 -20.29 2.33 2.95
CA ARG A 257 -20.47 3.76 3.20
C ARG A 257 -19.10 4.47 3.18
N GLY A 258 -18.97 5.50 2.35
CA GLY A 258 -17.73 6.26 2.15
C GLY A 258 -16.89 5.78 0.97
N GLU A 259 -17.23 4.67 0.33
CA GLU A 259 -16.59 4.24 -0.92
C GLU A 259 -17.27 4.87 -2.15
N PRO A 260 -16.54 5.07 -3.26
CA PRO A 260 -17.12 5.54 -4.52
C PRO A 260 -18.28 4.65 -4.97
N ARG A 261 -19.35 5.25 -5.49
CA ARG A 261 -20.52 4.52 -6.02
C ARG A 261 -20.71 4.68 -7.53
N GLY A 262 -19.80 5.39 -8.18
CA GLY A 262 -19.82 5.71 -9.60
C GLY A 262 -20.43 7.07 -9.87
N VAL A 263 -20.41 7.47 -11.13
CA VAL A 263 -21.17 8.63 -11.61
C VAL A 263 -22.66 8.41 -11.28
N MET A 264 -23.27 9.45 -10.69
CA MET A 264 -24.69 9.50 -10.34
C MET A 264 -25.40 10.55 -11.19
N PRO A 265 -26.72 10.41 -11.42
CA PRO A 265 -27.55 11.51 -11.88
C PRO A 265 -27.35 12.73 -10.99
N LYS A 266 -27.31 13.92 -11.60
CA LYS A 266 -26.97 15.19 -10.93
C LYS A 266 -27.85 15.50 -9.71
N ASP A 267 -29.08 15.00 -9.69
CA ASP A 267 -30.10 15.30 -8.68
C ASP A 267 -30.31 14.17 -7.66
N TRP A 268 -29.51 13.10 -7.71
CA TRP A 268 -29.66 11.97 -6.78
C TRP A 268 -29.22 12.37 -5.35
N ARG A 269 -30.06 12.05 -4.35
CA ARG A 269 -29.75 12.25 -2.92
C ARG A 269 -29.83 10.92 -2.16
N GLU A 270 -28.90 10.69 -1.25
CA GLU A 270 -28.91 9.48 -0.42
C GLU A 270 -30.15 9.46 0.48
N PRO A 271 -30.94 8.36 0.49
CA PRO A 271 -32.08 8.24 1.39
C PRO A 271 -31.64 8.34 2.84
N VAL A 272 -32.29 9.22 3.61
CA VAL A 272 -32.08 9.30 5.06
C VAL A 272 -32.69 8.05 5.68
N VAL A 273 -31.84 7.12 6.14
CA VAL A 273 -32.30 5.95 6.89
C VAL A 273 -32.88 6.45 8.22
N GLY A 274 -34.21 6.59 8.28
CA GLY A 274 -34.92 6.81 9.53
C GLY A 274 -34.70 5.62 10.45
N LYS A 275 -34.38 5.89 11.73
CA LYS A 275 -34.45 4.85 12.77
C LYS A 275 -35.84 4.19 12.70
N PRO A 276 -35.96 2.86 12.85
CA PRO A 276 -37.26 2.22 13.02
C PRO A 276 -37.96 2.92 14.19
N GLY A 277 -39.17 3.42 13.95
CA GLY A 277 -39.93 4.23 14.89
C GLY A 277 -40.00 3.55 16.27
N GLY A 278 -39.52 4.28 17.28
CA GLY A 278 -39.85 3.99 18.67
C GLY A 278 -41.35 4.16 18.89
N GLY A 279 -41.87 3.33 19.79
CA GLY A 279 -43.28 3.17 20.15
C GLY A 279 -44.16 4.41 20.02
N ALA A 280 -45.29 4.21 19.35
CA ALA A 280 -46.47 5.03 19.58
C ALA A 280 -47.02 4.64 20.97
N ASP A 281 -46.68 5.43 21.98
CA ASP A 281 -47.40 5.49 23.25
C ASP A 281 -47.90 6.91 23.45
N GLY A 282 -49.21 7.02 23.68
CA GLY A 282 -49.82 8.08 24.46
C GLY A 282 -50.33 9.31 23.72
N GLU A 283 -51.61 9.26 23.33
CA GLU A 283 -52.52 10.39 23.60
C GLU A 283 -53.99 9.87 23.58
N ARG A 284 -54.48 9.48 24.76
CA ARG A 284 -55.92 9.53 25.08
C ARG A 284 -56.07 10.50 26.25
N GLY A 285 -56.65 11.66 25.94
CA GLY A 285 -57.09 12.65 26.92
C GLY A 285 -58.29 13.41 26.37
N GLY A 286 -59.48 13.06 26.86
CA GLY A 286 -60.58 13.99 27.14
C GLY A 286 -61.47 14.48 25.99
N ALA A 287 -62.63 13.85 25.84
CA ALA A 287 -63.94 14.49 26.00
C ALA A 287 -64.97 13.42 26.37
#